data_AF-A0A965NJY5-F1
#
_entry.id   AF-A0A965NJY5-F1
#
_cell.length_a   1.000
_cell.length_b   1.000
_cell.length_c   1.000
_cell.angle_alpha   90.00
_cell.angle_beta   90.00
_cell.angle_gamma   90.00
#
_symmetry.space_group_name_H-M   'P 1'
#
loop_
_entity.id
_entity.type
_entity.pdbx_description
1 polymer ?
#
loop_
_entity_poly.entity_id
_entity_poly.type
_entity_poly.pdbx_seq_one_letter_code
_entity_poly.pdbx_strand_id
1 'polypeptide(L)'
;RYQALQFQRTRARAAARLDDDVMEMLYGEDGPTPEMLEPRTRALKGCLGKLAPKAADLIRRRYHLGEMPEDIAPAVGWTPNSVRVALTRARQTLRACVDRTLGTSELS
;
A
#
# COMPACT_ATOMS: atom_id res chain seq x y z
N ARG A 1 22.62 -5.85 -16.48
CA ARG A 1 21.69 -6.07 -17.63
C ARG A 1 20.25 -6.31 -17.12
N TYR A 2 19.64 -5.32 -16.44
CA TYR A 2 18.26 -5.38 -15.89
C TYR A 2 17.45 -4.08 -16.11
N GLN A 3 18.05 -3.06 -16.73
CA GLN A 3 17.46 -1.73 -16.87
C GLN A 3 16.26 -1.71 -17.83
N ALA A 4 16.29 -2.52 -18.90
CA ALA A 4 15.18 -2.62 -19.85
C ALA A 4 13.89 -3.18 -19.20
N LEU A 5 14.02 -4.21 -18.36
CA LEU A 5 12.88 -4.77 -17.61
C LEU A 5 12.34 -3.79 -16.55
N GLN A 6 13.22 -3.02 -15.92
CA GLN A 6 12.81 -1.99 -14.96
C GLN A 6 12.05 -0.85 -15.65
N PHE A 7 12.54 -0.37 -16.80
CA PHE A 7 11.87 0.64 -17.61
C PHE A 7 10.49 0.18 -18.11
N GLN A 8 10.39 -1.06 -18.59
CA GLN A 8 9.11 -1.65 -19.01
C GLN A 8 8.11 -1.77 -17.85
N ARG A 9 8.56 -2.16 -16.64
CA ARG A 9 7.69 -2.24 -15.46
C ARG A 9 7.23 -0.87 -14.96
N THR A 10 8.08 0.15 -15.04
CA THR A 10 7.69 1.53 -14.70
C THR A 10 6.66 2.06 -15.71
N ARG A 11 6.85 1.82 -17.01
CA ARG A 11 5.85 2.16 -18.05
C ARG A 11 4.54 1.42 -17.87
N ALA A 12 4.58 0.11 -17.59
CA ALA A 12 3.37 -0.68 -17.35
C ALA A 12 2.58 -0.16 -16.15
N ARG A 13 3.26 0.28 -15.08
CA ARG A 13 2.60 0.89 -13.91
C ARG A 13 2.07 2.30 -14.18
N ALA A 14 2.77 3.10 -14.99
CA ALA A 14 2.26 4.40 -15.42
C ALA A 14 1.01 4.25 -16.30
N ALA A 15 0.98 3.23 -17.16
CA ALA A 15 -0.18 2.87 -17.97
C ALA A 15 -1.31 2.18 -17.17
N ALA A 16 -1.01 1.61 -15.99
CA ALA A 16 -2.00 0.98 -15.10
C ALA A 16 -2.67 1.98 -14.14
N ARG A 17 -2.51 3.29 -14.36
CA ARG A 17 -3.41 4.27 -13.75
C ARG A 17 -4.75 4.15 -14.48
N LEU A 18 -5.73 3.58 -13.80
CA LEU A 18 -7.10 3.59 -14.27
C LEU A 18 -7.54 5.05 -14.35
N ASP A 19 -8.14 5.42 -15.48
CA ASP A 19 -8.76 6.72 -15.66
C ASP A 19 -10.01 6.84 -14.77
N ASP A 20 -10.48 8.07 -14.51
CA ASP A 20 -11.58 8.32 -13.57
C ASP A 20 -12.87 7.63 -14.04
N ASP A 21 -13.12 7.65 -15.35
CA ASP A 21 -14.25 6.95 -15.99
C ASP A 21 -14.21 5.44 -15.75
N VAL A 22 -13.00 4.85 -15.75
CA VAL A 22 -12.80 3.42 -15.48
C VAL A 22 -12.99 3.11 -13.99
N MET A 23 -12.61 4.05 -13.12
CA MET A 23 -12.84 3.92 -11.68
C MET A 23 -14.34 4.00 -11.37
N GLU A 24 -15.07 4.92 -11.99
CA GLU A 24 -16.53 5.04 -11.86
C GLU A 24 -17.25 3.77 -12.31
N MET A 25 -16.84 3.19 -13.45
CA MET A 25 -17.36 1.89 -13.91
C MET A 25 -17.09 0.72 -12.95
N LEU A 26 -15.98 0.76 -12.19
CA LEU A 26 -15.62 -0.30 -11.24
C LEU A 26 -16.38 -0.21 -9.91
N TYR A 27 -16.74 1.00 -9.49
CA TYR A 27 -17.46 1.23 -8.24
C TYR A 27 -18.98 1.34 -8.43
N GLY A 28 -19.46 1.60 -9.66
CA GLY A 28 -20.86 1.90 -9.94
C GLY A 28 -21.30 3.22 -9.29
N GLU A 29 -22.60 3.52 -9.36
CA GLU A 29 -23.19 4.70 -8.69
C GLU A 29 -23.17 4.61 -7.15
N ASP A 30 -22.93 3.40 -6.61
CA ASP A 30 -22.94 3.08 -5.17
C ASP A 30 -21.53 2.85 -4.61
N GLY A 31 -20.60 3.76 -4.92
CA GLY A 31 -19.28 3.77 -4.29
C GLY A 31 -19.38 3.84 -2.75
N PRO A 32 -18.38 3.31 -2.01
CA PRO A 32 -18.43 3.30 -0.55
C PRO A 32 -18.46 4.73 0.00
N THR A 33 -19.49 5.04 0.81
CA THR A 33 -19.60 6.36 1.46
C THR A 33 -18.55 6.54 2.55
N PRO A 34 -18.25 7.79 2.96
CA PRO A 34 -17.35 8.05 4.08
C PRO A 34 -17.73 7.28 5.35
N GLU A 35 -19.02 7.15 5.65
CA GLU A 35 -19.55 6.39 6.79
C GLU A 35 -19.24 4.90 6.69
N MET A 36 -19.31 4.32 5.48
CA MET A 36 -18.95 2.92 5.23
C MET A 36 -17.45 2.68 5.40
N LEU A 37 -16.61 3.68 5.10
CA LEU A 37 -15.14 3.59 5.22
C LEU A 37 -14.61 3.95 6.61
N GLU A 38 -15.40 4.64 7.43
CA GLU A 38 -15.02 5.13 8.76
C GLU A 38 -14.52 4.01 9.68
N PRO A 39 -15.21 2.84 9.82
CA PRO A 39 -14.74 1.73 10.64
C PRO A 39 -13.38 1.18 10.17
N ARG A 40 -13.21 1.02 8.85
CA ARG A 40 -11.96 0.53 8.25
C ARG A 40 -10.82 1.51 8.44
N THR A 41 -11.11 2.81 8.34
CA THR A 41 -10.14 3.88 8.58
C THR A 41 -9.69 3.91 10.05
N ARG A 42 -10.62 3.79 11.01
CA ARG A 42 -10.28 3.70 12.44
C ARG A 42 -9.43 2.47 12.74
N ALA A 43 -9.81 1.30 12.20
CA ALA A 43 -9.06 0.06 12.36
C ALA A 43 -7.63 0.19 11.81
N LEU A 44 -7.47 0.77 10.61
CA LEU A 44 -6.16 0.98 10.00
C LEU A 44 -5.27 1.90 10.85
N LYS A 45 -5.80 3.01 11.37
CA LYS A 45 -5.06 3.90 12.28
C LYS A 45 -4.55 3.16 13.51
N GLY A 46 -5.41 2.34 14.13
CA GLY A 46 -5.01 1.50 15.27
C GLY A 46 -3.95 0.45 14.89
N CYS A 47 -4.07 -0.14 13.71
CA CYS A 47 -3.11 -1.15 13.21
C CYS A 47 -1.75 -0.56 12.82
N LEU A 48 -1.72 0.67 12.31
CA LEU A 48 -0.47 1.39 12.06
C LEU A 48 0.32 1.60 13.36
N GLY A 49 -0.35 1.89 14.47
CA GLY A 49 0.27 2.01 15.80
C GLY A 49 0.84 0.70 16.36
N LYS A 50 0.39 -0.45 15.86
CA LYS A 50 0.88 -1.79 16.27
C LYS A 50 2.04 -2.30 15.43
N LEU A 51 2.36 -1.61 14.32
CA LEU A 51 3.41 -2.03 13.41
C LEU A 51 4.79 -1.75 14.03
N ALA A 52 5.76 -2.64 13.79
CA ALA A 52 7.12 -2.43 14.26
C ALA A 52 7.68 -1.09 13.75
N PRO A 53 8.46 -0.32 14.55
CA PRO A 53 8.87 1.04 14.20
C PRO A 53 9.51 1.17 12.82
N LYS A 54 10.38 0.22 12.46
CA LYS A 54 11.03 0.22 11.15
C LYS A 54 10.03 0.03 10.01
N ALA A 55 9.05 -0.86 10.16
CA ALA A 55 8.03 -1.09 9.14
C ALA A 55 7.04 0.09 9.04
N ALA A 56 6.71 0.73 10.16
CA ALA A 56 5.92 1.97 10.18
C ALA A 56 6.61 3.12 9.42
N ASP A 57 7.92 3.31 9.62
CA ASP A 57 8.67 4.31 8.85
C ASP A 57 8.66 4.02 7.34
N LEU A 58 8.82 2.75 6.93
CA LEU A 58 8.75 2.38 5.51
C LEU A 58 7.37 2.68 4.91
N ILE A 59 6.28 2.36 5.63
CA ILE A 59 4.91 2.68 5.19
C ILE A 59 4.74 4.19 5.08
N ARG A 60 5.20 4.95 6.08
CA ARG A 60 5.11 6.42 6.09
C ARG A 60 5.86 7.03 4.91
N ARG A 61 7.10 6.64 4.68
CA ARG A 61 7.89 7.07 3.51
C ARG A 61 7.19 6.77 2.21
N ARG A 62 6.65 5.55 2.06
CA ARG A 62 6.01 5.14 0.81
C ARG A 62 4.70 5.87 0.54
N TYR A 63 3.85 6.05 1.55
CA TYR A 63 2.45 6.49 1.37
C TYR A 63 2.20 7.94 1.79
N HIS A 64 2.93 8.47 2.78
CA HIS A 64 2.82 9.86 3.19
C HIS A 64 3.83 10.76 2.48
N LEU A 65 5.05 10.28 2.22
CA LEU A 65 6.07 11.06 1.52
C LEU A 65 6.15 10.74 0.01
N GLY A 66 5.49 9.68 -0.46
CA GLY A 66 5.48 9.29 -1.87
C GLY A 66 6.80 8.69 -2.38
N GLU A 67 7.76 8.41 -1.51
CA GLU A 67 9.09 7.88 -1.88
C GLU A 67 8.97 6.51 -2.56
N MET A 68 9.73 6.29 -3.62
CA MET A 68 9.81 4.97 -4.27
C MET A 68 10.82 4.07 -3.52
N PRO A 69 10.73 2.73 -3.62
CA PRO A 69 11.67 1.82 -2.97
C PRO A 69 13.15 2.12 -3.27
N GLU A 70 13.43 2.68 -4.44
CA GLU A 70 14.73 3.15 -4.90
C GLU A 70 15.26 4.33 -4.08
N ASP A 71 14.38 5.24 -3.63
CA ASP A 71 14.72 6.41 -2.82
C ASP A 71 14.82 6.06 -1.32
N ILE A 72 13.93 5.16 -0.86
CA ILE A 72 13.89 4.72 0.52
C ILE A 72 15.14 3.91 0.88
N ALA A 73 15.60 3.05 -0.03
CA ALA A 73 16.71 2.13 0.15
C ALA A 73 17.99 2.78 0.71
N PRO A 74 18.57 3.81 0.07
CA PRO A 74 19.75 4.49 0.61
C PRO A 74 19.47 5.17 1.95
N ALA A 75 18.29 5.77 2.14
CA ALA A 75 17.92 6.46 3.39
C ALA A 75 17.86 5.53 4.62
N VAL A 76 17.67 4.23 4.39
CA VAL A 76 17.58 3.22 5.46
C VAL A 76 18.73 2.21 5.47
N GLY A 77 19.73 2.39 4.59
CA GLY A 77 20.89 1.51 4.47
C GLY A 77 20.58 0.12 3.90
N TRP A 78 19.51 -0.03 3.11
CA TRP A 78 19.05 -1.32 2.56
C TRP A 78 19.12 -1.35 1.03
N THR A 79 18.89 -2.52 0.45
CA THR A 79 18.67 -2.64 -1.00
C THR A 79 17.22 -2.30 -1.37
N PRO A 80 16.94 -1.80 -2.60
CA PRO A 80 15.57 -1.58 -3.07
C PRO A 80 14.69 -2.84 -2.99
N ASN A 81 15.28 -4.03 -3.20
CA ASN A 81 14.55 -5.29 -3.09
C ASN A 81 14.14 -5.58 -1.63
N SER A 82 15.05 -5.38 -0.67
CA SER A 82 14.75 -5.53 0.76
C SER A 82 13.62 -4.58 1.19
N VAL A 83 13.61 -3.34 0.70
CA VAL A 83 12.53 -2.38 0.95
C VAL A 83 11.20 -2.89 0.37
N ARG A 84 11.18 -3.39 -0.87
CA ARG A 84 9.96 -3.95 -1.48
C ARG A 84 9.40 -5.12 -0.66
N VAL A 85 10.25 -6.06 -0.24
CA VAL A 85 9.85 -7.21 0.59
C VAL A 85 9.30 -6.75 1.94
N ALA A 86 9.98 -5.81 2.61
CA ALA A 86 9.54 -5.27 3.88
C ALA A 86 8.20 -4.54 3.77
N LEU A 87 7.99 -3.74 2.71
CA LEU A 87 6.71 -3.10 2.44
C LEU A 87 5.59 -4.12 2.18
N THR A 88 5.87 -5.21 1.45
CA THR A 88 4.89 -6.29 1.24
C THR A 88 4.49 -6.93 2.57
N ARG A 89 5.46 -7.28 3.42
CA ARG A 89 5.19 -7.86 4.75
C ARG A 89 4.41 -6.88 5.63
N ALA A 90 4.80 -5.61 5.67
CA ALA A 90 4.09 -4.58 6.42
C ALA A 90 2.62 -4.45 5.99
N ARG A 91 2.34 -4.48 4.68
CA ARG A 91 0.95 -4.45 4.16
C ARG A 91 0.16 -5.69 4.55
N GLN A 92 0.77 -6.87 4.51
CA GLN A 92 0.13 -8.11 4.96
C GLN A 92 -0.21 -8.06 6.45
N THR A 93 0.72 -7.57 7.28
CA THR A 93 0.48 -7.36 8.72
C THR A 93 -0.66 -6.38 8.96
N LEU A 94 -0.67 -5.24 8.24
CA LEU A 94 -1.75 -4.26 8.36
C LEU A 94 -3.10 -4.85 7.95
N ARG A 95 -3.16 -5.58 6.82
CA ARG A 95 -4.37 -6.26 6.36
C ARG A 95 -4.90 -7.22 7.42
N ALA A 96 -4.07 -8.17 7.87
CA ALA A 96 -4.46 -9.15 8.88
C ALA A 96 -4.91 -8.49 10.20
N CYS A 97 -4.29 -7.37 10.58
CA CYS A 97 -4.70 -6.61 11.76
C CYS A 97 -6.07 -5.95 11.57
N VAL A 98 -6.31 -5.32 10.42
CA VAL A 98 -7.59 -4.65 10.11
C VAL A 98 -8.70 -5.69 10.04
N ASP A 99 -8.50 -6.79 9.31
CA ASP A 99 -9.47 -7.87 9.15
C ASP A 99 -9.85 -8.46 10.52
N ARG A 100 -8.87 -8.71 11.39
CA ARG A 100 -9.12 -9.14 12.78
C ARG A 100 -9.89 -8.10 13.59
N THR A 101 -9.59 -6.81 13.41
CA THR A 101 -10.23 -5.73 14.18
C THR A 101 -11.69 -5.54 13.77
N LEU A 102 -12.00 -5.75 12.49
CA LEU A 102 -13.35 -5.62 11.94
C LEU A 102 -14.16 -6.93 12.01
N GLY A 103 -13.54 -8.04 12.42
CA GLY A 103 -14.15 -9.37 12.35
C GLY A 103 -14.44 -9.82 10.92
N THR A 104 -13.84 -9.16 9.92
CA THR A 104 -14.06 -9.40 8.50
C THR A 104 -13.00 -10.36 8.00
N SER A 105 -13.21 -11.66 8.22
CA SER A 105 -12.39 -12.70 7.60
C SER A 105 -12.95 -13.06 6.22
N GLU A 106 -13.07 -12.09 5.31
CA GLU A 106 -13.40 -12.40 3.92
C GLU A 106 -12.67 -11.48 2.94
N LEU A 107 -11.92 -12.14 2.04
CA LEU A 107 -11.59 -11.86 0.63
C LEU A 107 -10.21 -12.46 0.33
N SER A 108 -10.19 -13.80 0.27
CA SER A 108 -9.27 -14.54 -0.62
C SER A 108 -9.96 -14.76 -1.95
#